data_AF-A0A1G5PIQ7-F1
#
_entry.id   AF-A0A1G5PIQ7-F1
#
_cell.length_a   1.000
_cell.length_b   1.000
_cell.length_c   1.000
_cell.angle_alpha   90.00
_cell.angle_beta   90.00
_cell.angle_gamma   90.00
#
_symmetry.space_group_name_H-M   'P 1'
#
loop_
_entity.id
_entity.type
_entity.pdbx_description
1 polymer ?
#
loop_
_entity_poly.entity_id
_entity_poly.type
_entity_poly.pdbx_seq_one_letter_code
_entity_poly.pdbx_strand_id
1 'polypeptide(L)'
;MLANNLMMAYNQAEAGQPTFAFVEDGFTKLPEFEMMLALFSALDVRWVSVMDSVNSAPGQSVSPLLNVGAGIFELTKADPPRDFLQYFDMMVKAPRRNALAQRAAAPARAAPAPRASAGYSGKIILIGSSTGGVEALRTVLGGFPAQCPPTLIVQHTGSSFGPGLVSLLDRICPAKVVAADDNLSLEPGRIVIAAGQKRHMGVSPRKPLRTRMKDGPPISGHLPSVDALFSACLPVAKDVVAAILTGMGQDGARGLLDLRKAGATTFAQDEQSSVVYGMPRVAWETGAAQKQVSLTRMSKALLQASQS
;
A
#
# COMPACT_ATOMS: atom_id res chain seq x y z
N MET A 1 -1.86 -21.30 -15.77
CA MET A 1 -3.03 -21.29 -14.85
C MET A 1 -4.06 -20.36 -15.44
N LEU A 2 -5.34 -20.71 -15.40
CA LEU A 2 -6.42 -19.86 -15.93
C LEU A 2 -7.21 -19.30 -14.75
N ALA A 3 -7.44 -17.99 -14.78
CA ALA A 3 -8.25 -17.27 -13.82
C ALA A 3 -9.37 -16.51 -14.53
N ASN A 4 -10.60 -16.62 -14.05
CA ASN A 4 -11.78 -15.96 -14.60
C ASN A 4 -12.20 -14.72 -13.81
N ASN A 5 -11.45 -14.35 -12.78
CA ASN A 5 -11.61 -13.10 -12.03
C ASN A 5 -10.27 -12.71 -11.37
N LEU A 6 -10.14 -11.42 -11.01
CA LEU A 6 -8.92 -10.87 -10.43
C LEU A 6 -8.51 -11.49 -9.10
N MET A 7 -9.47 -11.90 -8.27
CA MET A 7 -9.17 -12.51 -6.97
C MET A 7 -8.55 -13.91 -7.12
N MET A 8 -9.10 -14.72 -8.02
CA MET A 8 -8.55 -16.03 -8.33
C MET A 8 -7.17 -15.89 -9.00
N ALA A 9 -7.01 -14.89 -9.88
CA ALA A 9 -5.72 -14.57 -10.48
C ALA A 9 -4.69 -14.19 -9.43
N TYR A 10 -5.08 -13.36 -8.45
CA TYR A 10 -4.23 -12.96 -7.33
C TYR A 10 -3.76 -14.16 -6.52
N ASN A 11 -4.68 -14.98 -6.02
CA ASN A 11 -4.36 -16.14 -5.18
C ASN A 11 -3.48 -17.15 -5.93
N GLN A 12 -3.75 -17.39 -7.21
CA GLN A 12 -2.93 -18.26 -8.06
C GLN A 12 -1.54 -17.67 -8.30
N ALA A 13 -1.44 -16.36 -8.55
CA ALA A 13 -0.17 -15.69 -8.74
C ALA A 13 0.67 -15.67 -7.44
N GLU A 14 0.03 -15.47 -6.30
CA GLU A 14 0.69 -15.49 -4.99
C GLU A 14 1.24 -16.87 -4.64
N ALA A 15 0.44 -17.93 -4.84
CA ALA A 15 0.82 -19.31 -4.55
C ALA A 15 1.82 -19.87 -5.56
N GLY A 16 1.60 -19.59 -6.85
CA GLY A 16 2.37 -20.18 -7.94
C GLY A 16 3.58 -19.35 -8.40
N GLN A 17 3.67 -18.07 -8.01
CA GLN A 17 4.74 -17.14 -8.39
C GLN A 17 5.10 -17.21 -9.88
N PRO A 18 4.13 -16.96 -10.78
CA PRO A 18 4.33 -17.13 -12.21
C PRO A 18 5.36 -16.13 -12.72
N THR A 19 6.11 -16.51 -13.76
CA THR A 19 7.01 -15.57 -14.44
C THR A 19 6.26 -14.58 -15.33
N PHE A 20 5.13 -15.02 -15.90
CA PHE A 20 4.32 -14.27 -16.85
C PHE A 20 2.84 -14.33 -16.49
N ALA A 21 2.11 -13.25 -16.73
CA ALA A 21 0.65 -13.19 -16.64
C ALA A 21 0.06 -12.52 -17.89
N PHE A 22 -1.00 -13.10 -18.45
CA PHE A 22 -1.80 -12.48 -19.50
C PHE A 22 -3.13 -12.08 -18.89
N VAL A 23 -3.49 -10.81 -19.01
CA VAL A 23 -4.68 -10.24 -18.39
C VAL A 23 -5.54 -9.65 -19.48
N GLU A 24 -6.80 -10.07 -19.57
CA GLU A 24 -7.73 -9.45 -20.51
C GLU A 24 -7.97 -7.98 -20.16
N ASP A 25 -8.01 -7.12 -21.19
CA ASP A 25 -8.06 -5.67 -21.04
C ASP A 25 -9.22 -5.21 -20.14
N GLY A 26 -10.38 -5.86 -20.23
CA GLY A 26 -11.53 -5.60 -19.36
C GLY A 26 -11.18 -5.64 -17.86
N PHE A 27 -10.33 -6.58 -17.44
CA PHE A 27 -9.87 -6.67 -16.05
C PHE A 27 -8.86 -5.58 -15.70
N THR A 28 -8.03 -5.13 -16.65
CA THR A 28 -7.03 -4.08 -16.40
C THR A 28 -7.65 -2.71 -16.15
N LYS A 29 -8.91 -2.49 -16.56
CA LYS A 29 -9.65 -1.24 -16.33
C LYS A 29 -10.31 -1.17 -14.95
N LEU A 30 -10.38 -2.30 -14.25
CA LEU A 30 -11.00 -2.36 -12.93
C LEU A 30 -10.12 -1.66 -11.90
N PRO A 31 -10.68 -0.84 -10.99
CA PRO A 31 -9.92 -0.22 -9.89
C PRO A 31 -9.12 -1.23 -9.07
N GLU A 32 -9.65 -2.44 -8.92
CA GLU A 32 -9.06 -3.54 -8.16
C GLU A 32 -7.78 -4.11 -8.80
N PHE A 33 -7.53 -3.82 -10.08
CA PHE A 33 -6.34 -4.29 -10.78
C PHE A 33 -5.04 -3.70 -10.21
N GLU A 34 -5.10 -2.59 -9.49
CA GLU A 34 -3.96 -2.03 -8.75
C GLU A 34 -3.31 -3.08 -7.82
N MET A 35 -4.13 -3.94 -7.21
CA MET A 35 -3.64 -5.00 -6.33
C MET A 35 -2.83 -6.05 -7.09
N MET A 36 -3.23 -6.37 -8.33
CA MET A 36 -2.47 -7.26 -9.21
C MET A 36 -1.15 -6.61 -9.64
N LEU A 37 -1.16 -5.32 -9.99
CA LEU A 37 0.07 -4.59 -10.35
C LEU A 37 1.09 -4.63 -9.22
N ALA A 38 0.65 -4.40 -7.98
CA ALA A 38 1.51 -4.44 -6.82
C ALA A 38 2.07 -5.85 -6.55
N LEU A 39 1.24 -6.89 -6.69
CA LEU A 39 1.68 -8.27 -6.59
C LEU A 39 2.70 -8.61 -7.68
N PHE A 40 2.43 -8.27 -8.95
CA PHE A 40 3.34 -8.51 -10.07
C PHE A 40 4.67 -7.79 -9.87
N SER A 41 4.64 -6.54 -9.41
CA SER A 41 5.83 -5.76 -9.07
C SER A 41 6.66 -6.42 -7.95
N ALA A 42 6.02 -6.93 -6.89
CA ALA A 42 6.71 -7.56 -5.77
C ALA A 42 7.29 -8.95 -6.11
N LEU A 43 6.61 -9.69 -6.99
CA LEU A 43 7.02 -11.01 -7.44
C LEU A 43 7.93 -10.96 -8.69
N ASP A 44 8.21 -9.77 -9.24
CA ASP A 44 8.92 -9.58 -10.52
C ASP A 44 8.24 -10.35 -11.69
N VAL A 45 6.90 -10.38 -11.68
CA VAL A 45 6.06 -10.98 -12.74
C VAL A 45 5.94 -10.00 -13.90
N ARG A 46 6.15 -10.49 -15.12
CA ARG A 46 5.86 -9.75 -16.35
C ARG A 46 4.42 -9.97 -16.74
N TRP A 47 3.72 -8.92 -17.17
CA TRP A 47 2.32 -9.08 -17.52
C TRP A 47 1.93 -8.29 -18.77
N VAL A 48 0.93 -8.81 -19.46
CA VAL A 48 0.45 -8.32 -20.76
C VAL A 48 -1.04 -8.02 -20.64
N SER A 49 -1.46 -6.86 -21.15
CA SER A 49 -2.89 -6.60 -21.38
C SER A 49 -3.30 -7.15 -22.75
N VAL A 50 -4.33 -7.99 -22.78
CA VAL A 50 -4.87 -8.62 -23.98
C VAL A 50 -6.18 -7.94 -24.37
N MET A 51 -6.16 -7.13 -25.42
CA MET A 51 -7.25 -6.26 -25.86
C MET A 51 -8.12 -6.93 -26.91
N ASP A 52 -9.42 -6.61 -26.93
CA ASP A 52 -10.36 -7.15 -27.93
C ASP A 52 -10.21 -6.52 -29.32
N SER A 53 -9.78 -5.25 -29.41
CA SER A 53 -9.62 -4.54 -30.69
C SER A 53 -8.52 -3.49 -30.67
N VAL A 54 -7.95 -3.22 -31.84
CA VAL A 54 -6.85 -2.27 -32.09
C VAL A 54 -7.19 -0.81 -31.74
N ASN A 55 -8.49 -0.47 -31.65
CA ASN A 55 -8.96 0.88 -31.33
C ASN A 55 -9.27 1.10 -29.84
N SER A 56 -8.98 0.12 -28.97
CA SER A 56 -9.25 0.26 -27.54
C SER A 56 -8.16 1.12 -26.90
N ALA A 57 -8.53 2.12 -26.11
CA ALA A 57 -7.55 2.85 -25.28
C ALA A 57 -7.24 2.03 -24.01
N PRO A 58 -5.97 1.97 -23.56
CA PRO A 58 -5.63 1.31 -22.31
C PRO A 58 -6.41 1.96 -21.16
N GLY A 59 -7.08 1.15 -20.34
CA GLY A 59 -8.03 1.69 -19.34
C GLY A 59 -7.38 2.47 -18.20
N GLN A 60 -6.07 2.35 -18.02
CA GLN A 60 -5.29 3.18 -17.10
C GLN A 60 -3.94 3.53 -17.73
N SER A 61 -3.61 4.83 -17.81
CA SER A 61 -2.26 5.28 -18.15
C SER A 61 -1.33 4.85 -17.01
N VAL A 62 -0.60 3.76 -17.21
CA VAL A 62 0.21 3.19 -16.16
C VAL A 62 1.38 4.13 -15.92
N SER A 63 1.47 4.64 -14.68
CA SER A 63 2.41 5.69 -14.30
C SER A 63 3.85 5.34 -14.73
N PRO A 64 4.67 6.29 -15.23
CA PRO A 64 6.02 6.01 -15.75
C PRO A 64 6.96 5.29 -14.77
N LEU A 65 6.65 5.29 -13.47
CA LEU A 65 7.38 4.57 -12.42
C LEU A 65 7.22 3.03 -12.50
N LEU A 66 6.20 2.55 -13.22
CA LEU A 66 5.96 1.13 -13.52
C LEU A 66 6.63 0.66 -14.82
N ASN A 67 7.20 1.57 -15.63
CA ASN A 67 7.87 1.25 -16.90
C ASN A 67 9.25 0.58 -16.75
N VAL A 68 9.78 0.46 -15.54
CA VAL A 68 11.03 -0.27 -15.33
C VAL A 68 10.68 -1.67 -14.85
N GLY A 69 10.89 -2.70 -15.67
CA GLY A 69 10.87 -4.10 -15.23
C GLY A 69 9.51 -4.82 -15.17
N ALA A 70 8.37 -4.13 -15.15
CA ALA A 70 7.03 -4.74 -15.23
C ALA A 70 6.47 -4.74 -16.67
N GLY A 71 7.36 -4.89 -17.67
CA GLY A 71 7.12 -4.66 -19.10
C GLY A 71 5.69 -4.93 -19.52
N ILE A 72 4.93 -3.84 -19.67
CA ILE A 72 3.56 -3.86 -20.15
C ILE A 72 3.67 -3.99 -21.66
N PHE A 73 3.19 -5.12 -22.17
CA PHE A 73 3.04 -5.31 -23.61
C PHE A 73 1.54 -5.34 -23.89
N GLU A 74 1.14 -4.57 -24.90
CA GLU A 74 -0.23 -4.54 -25.39
C GLU A 74 -0.31 -5.54 -26.55
N LEU A 75 -1.21 -6.51 -26.43
CA LEU A 75 -1.49 -7.50 -27.46
C LEU A 75 -2.98 -7.43 -27.78
N THR A 76 -3.34 -7.35 -29.05
CA THR A 76 -4.73 -7.43 -29.48
C THR A 76 -5.06 -8.86 -29.89
N LYS A 77 -6.30 -9.32 -29.64
CA LYS A 77 -6.79 -10.61 -30.14
C LYS A 77 -6.77 -10.70 -31.68
N ALA A 78 -6.60 -9.57 -32.37
CA ALA A 78 -6.47 -9.47 -33.82
C ALA A 78 -5.01 -9.62 -34.33
N ASP A 79 -4.01 -9.61 -33.44
CA ASP A 79 -2.61 -9.77 -33.83
C ASP A 79 -2.36 -11.19 -34.35
N PRO A 80 -1.63 -11.37 -35.47
CA PRO A 80 -1.35 -12.69 -35.99
C PRO A 80 -0.44 -13.47 -35.01
N PRO A 81 -0.59 -14.80 -34.88
CA PRO A 81 0.14 -15.62 -33.90
C PRO A 81 1.68 -15.51 -33.96
N ARG A 82 2.23 -15.08 -35.11
CA ARG A 82 3.68 -14.84 -35.28
C ARG A 82 4.17 -13.62 -34.50
N ASP A 83 3.34 -12.59 -34.33
CA ASP A 83 3.70 -11.37 -33.63
C ASP A 83 3.71 -11.65 -32.11
N PHE A 84 2.82 -12.52 -31.64
CA PHE A 84 2.84 -13.06 -30.27
C PHE A 84 4.19 -13.68 -29.91
N LEU A 85 4.83 -14.43 -30.83
CA LEU A 85 6.14 -15.02 -30.59
C LEU A 85 7.23 -13.96 -30.43
N GLN A 86 7.16 -12.87 -31.20
CA GLN A 86 8.10 -11.75 -31.09
C GLN A 86 7.96 -11.03 -29.74
N TYR A 87 6.72 -10.73 -29.32
CA TYR A 87 6.45 -10.13 -28.00
C TYR A 87 6.85 -11.06 -26.85
N PHE A 88 6.58 -12.35 -26.99
CA PHE A 88 7.00 -13.35 -26.01
C PHE A 88 8.53 -13.42 -25.91
N ASP A 89 9.25 -13.41 -27.02
CA ASP A 89 10.71 -13.39 -27.04
C ASP A 89 11.27 -12.11 -26.39
N MET A 90 10.69 -10.94 -26.66
CA MET A 90 11.04 -9.69 -25.99
C MET A 90 10.79 -9.76 -24.48
N MET A 91 9.63 -10.31 -24.10
CA MET A 91 9.26 -10.57 -22.71
C MET A 91 10.15 -11.59 -22.02
N VAL A 92 10.77 -12.54 -22.71
CA VAL A 92 11.72 -13.48 -22.09
C VAL A 92 13.09 -12.83 -21.96
N LYS A 93 13.52 -12.09 -22.98
CA LYS A 93 14.87 -11.50 -23.09
C LYS A 93 15.04 -10.19 -22.33
N ALA A 94 13.96 -9.48 -21.98
CA ALA A 94 14.08 -8.23 -21.23
C ALA A 94 14.80 -8.47 -19.88
N PRO A 95 15.57 -7.49 -19.35
CA PRO A 95 16.26 -7.64 -18.06
C PRO A 95 15.26 -7.74 -16.90
N ARG A 96 15.46 -8.68 -15.97
CA ARG A 96 14.64 -8.79 -14.74
C ARG A 96 15.10 -7.78 -13.70
N ARG A 97 14.16 -7.16 -12.97
CA ARG A 97 14.48 -6.19 -11.91
C ARG A 97 15.32 -6.87 -10.82
N ASN A 98 14.98 -8.12 -10.47
CA ASN A 98 15.75 -8.89 -9.51
C ASN A 98 17.11 -9.34 -10.05
N ALA A 99 17.28 -9.57 -11.36
CA ALA A 99 18.58 -9.93 -11.94
C ALA A 99 19.57 -8.74 -11.97
N LEU A 100 19.06 -7.51 -12.16
CA LEU A 100 19.86 -6.29 -12.07
C LEU A 100 20.21 -5.95 -10.61
N ALA A 101 19.27 -6.13 -9.67
CA ALA A 101 19.53 -5.98 -8.24
C ALA A 101 20.52 -7.03 -7.69
N GLN A 102 20.44 -8.28 -8.16
CA GLN A 102 21.38 -9.36 -7.81
C GLN A 102 22.77 -9.15 -8.40
N ARG A 103 22.90 -8.52 -9.58
CA ARG A 103 24.20 -8.15 -10.16
C ARG A 103 24.86 -6.96 -9.45
N ALA A 104 24.07 -6.04 -8.88
CA ALA A 104 24.56 -4.96 -8.04
C ALA A 104 24.90 -5.43 -6.60
N ALA A 105 24.31 -6.54 -6.15
CA ALA A 105 24.58 -7.17 -4.88
C ALA A 105 25.65 -8.27 -5.00
N ALA A 106 26.89 -7.88 -5.25
CA ALA A 106 28.02 -8.65 -4.69
C ALA A 106 27.83 -8.73 -3.16
N PRO A 107 28.28 -9.79 -2.46
CA PRO A 107 27.97 -9.97 -1.04
C PRO A 107 28.75 -8.93 -0.24
N ALA A 108 28.18 -7.74 -0.08
CA ALA A 108 28.58 -6.83 0.98
C ALA A 108 28.25 -7.56 2.27
N ARG A 109 29.30 -8.09 2.90
CA ARG A 109 29.33 -8.65 4.25
C ARG A 109 28.28 -7.91 5.09
N ALA A 110 27.22 -8.61 5.47
CA ALA A 110 26.11 -8.02 6.20
C ALA A 110 26.68 -7.25 7.39
N ALA A 111 26.64 -5.92 7.32
CA ALA A 111 26.90 -5.09 8.47
C ALA A 111 25.87 -5.51 9.54
N PRO A 112 26.27 -5.66 10.81
CA PRO A 112 25.33 -6.05 11.84
C PRO A 112 24.15 -5.09 11.78
N ALA A 113 22.95 -5.64 11.64
CA ALA A 113 21.71 -4.88 11.69
C ALA A 113 21.78 -3.96 12.92
N PRO A 114 21.46 -2.66 12.80
CA PRO A 114 21.53 -1.77 13.94
C PRO A 114 20.63 -2.33 15.05
N ARG A 115 21.26 -2.91 16.08
CA ARG A 115 20.61 -3.18 17.35
C ARG A 115 20.31 -1.82 17.96
N ALA A 116 19.10 -1.33 17.73
CA ALA A 116 18.56 -0.21 18.46
C ALA A 116 17.08 -0.45 18.75
N SER A 117 16.83 -1.11 19.87
CA SER A 117 15.67 -0.83 20.73
C SER A 117 15.85 0.51 21.48
N ALA A 118 16.50 1.49 20.86
CA ALA A 118 16.79 2.80 21.45
C ALA A 118 15.99 3.84 20.67
N GLY A 119 14.82 4.23 21.18
CA GLY A 119 14.03 5.33 20.61
C GLY A 119 12.52 5.10 20.51
N TYR A 120 11.97 3.97 20.95
CA TYR A 120 10.51 3.84 21.02
C TYR A 120 9.96 4.67 22.19
N SER A 121 9.41 5.85 21.91
CA SER A 121 8.88 6.77 22.93
C SER A 121 7.47 6.41 23.45
N GLY A 122 6.92 5.26 23.02
CA GLY A 122 5.54 4.86 23.33
C GLY A 122 4.51 5.35 22.30
N LYS A 123 4.95 6.03 21.24
CA LYS A 123 4.08 6.53 20.17
C LYS A 123 3.55 5.41 19.26
N ILE A 124 2.47 5.69 18.55
CA ILE A 124 1.93 4.83 17.48
C ILE A 124 1.82 5.62 16.18
N ILE A 125 1.94 4.91 15.06
CA ILE A 125 1.78 5.50 13.72
C ILE A 125 0.41 5.12 13.16
N LEU A 126 -0.33 6.08 12.60
CA LEU A 126 -1.58 5.86 11.89
C LEU A 126 -1.42 6.25 10.42
N ILE A 127 -1.86 5.42 9.48
CA ILE A 127 -1.77 5.70 8.04
C ILE A 127 -3.14 5.45 7.38
N GLY A 128 -3.59 6.42 6.58
CA GLY A 128 -4.74 6.27 5.70
C GLY A 128 -4.34 6.36 4.23
N SER A 129 -4.87 5.47 3.38
CA SER A 129 -4.61 5.47 1.94
C SER A 129 -5.76 4.85 1.13
N SER A 130 -5.83 5.18 -0.17
CA SER A 130 -6.84 4.65 -1.10
C SER A 130 -6.19 4.36 -2.46
N THR A 131 -6.68 4.90 -3.57
CA THR A 131 -6.09 4.71 -4.91
C THR A 131 -4.61 5.13 -4.98
N GLY A 132 -3.78 4.23 -5.51
CA GLY A 132 -2.31 4.34 -5.49
C GLY A 132 -1.68 3.96 -4.14
N GLY A 133 -2.51 3.62 -3.15
CA GLY A 133 -2.12 3.39 -1.77
C GLY A 133 -1.29 2.14 -1.59
N VAL A 134 -1.47 1.11 -2.42
CA VAL A 134 -0.70 -0.14 -2.27
C VAL A 134 0.79 0.10 -2.54
N GLU A 135 1.12 0.78 -3.65
CA GLU A 135 2.50 1.15 -3.97
C GLU A 135 3.06 2.20 -3.00
N ALA A 136 2.22 3.12 -2.53
CA ALA A 136 2.61 4.09 -1.50
C ALA A 136 3.00 3.40 -0.19
N LEU A 137 2.17 2.47 0.29
CA LEU A 137 2.44 1.67 1.48
C LEU A 137 3.69 0.81 1.32
N ARG A 138 3.88 0.17 0.16
CA ARG A 138 5.11 -0.57 -0.16
C ARG A 138 6.35 0.32 -0.04
N THR A 139 6.30 1.54 -0.54
CA THR A 139 7.41 2.49 -0.45
C THR A 139 7.67 2.93 1.00
N VAL A 140 6.62 3.25 1.75
CA VAL A 140 6.73 3.70 3.15
C VAL A 140 7.24 2.58 4.06
N LEU A 141 6.62 1.40 3.99
CA LEU A 141 6.92 0.26 4.85
C LEU A 141 8.24 -0.43 4.49
N GLY A 142 8.71 -0.31 3.25
CA GLY A 142 10.06 -0.76 2.87
C GLY A 142 11.18 -0.01 3.60
N GLY A 143 10.90 1.18 4.15
CA GLY A 143 11.83 1.92 5.00
C GLY A 143 11.68 1.66 6.51
N PHE A 144 10.70 0.84 6.93
CA PHE A 144 10.48 0.56 8.35
C PHE A 144 11.44 -0.52 8.86
N PRO A 145 12.09 -0.33 10.02
CA PRO A 145 12.90 -1.38 10.65
C PRO A 145 12.01 -2.47 11.26
N ALA A 146 12.59 -3.65 11.54
CA ALA A 146 11.85 -4.77 12.15
C ALA A 146 11.19 -4.40 13.49
N GLN A 147 11.77 -3.47 14.26
CA GLN A 147 11.23 -2.96 15.52
C GLN A 147 10.67 -1.53 15.38
N CYS A 148 9.96 -1.25 14.28
CA CYS A 148 9.27 0.03 14.08
C CYS A 148 8.22 0.28 15.18
N PRO A 149 7.80 1.53 15.40
CA PRO A 149 6.63 1.82 16.24
C PRO A 149 5.39 1.01 15.79
N PRO A 150 4.49 0.61 16.72
CA PRO A 150 3.22 -0.01 16.34
C PRO A 150 2.49 0.89 15.35
N THR A 151 2.09 0.30 14.22
CA THR A 151 1.49 1.05 13.12
C THR A 151 0.12 0.48 12.79
N LEU A 152 -0.89 1.34 12.63
CA LEU A 152 -2.22 0.97 12.18
C LEU A 152 -2.51 1.64 10.84
N ILE A 153 -3.01 0.86 9.89
CA ILE A 153 -3.22 1.31 8.52
C ILE A 153 -4.66 1.01 8.11
N VAL A 154 -5.36 2.01 7.58
CA VAL A 154 -6.58 1.79 6.80
C VAL A 154 -6.26 2.00 5.33
N GLN A 155 -6.44 0.95 4.54
CA GLN A 155 -6.36 1.02 3.08
C GLN A 155 -7.75 0.76 2.51
N HIS A 156 -8.28 1.72 1.76
CA HIS A 156 -9.52 1.50 1.01
C HIS A 156 -9.26 0.53 -0.13
N THR A 157 -9.97 -0.59 -0.13
CA THR A 157 -9.91 -1.61 -1.16
C THR A 157 -11.18 -2.46 -1.10
N GLY A 158 -11.48 -3.18 -2.19
CA GLY A 158 -12.59 -4.14 -2.19
C GLY A 158 -12.40 -5.22 -1.13
N SER A 159 -13.50 -5.71 -0.56
CA SER A 159 -13.50 -6.71 0.53
C SER A 159 -12.65 -7.95 0.23
N SER A 160 -12.61 -8.36 -1.03
CA SER A 160 -11.84 -9.50 -1.51
C SER A 160 -10.31 -9.34 -1.49
N PHE A 161 -9.77 -8.11 -1.47
CA PHE A 161 -8.33 -7.88 -1.66
C PHE A 161 -7.56 -7.65 -0.36
N GLY A 162 -8.26 -7.53 0.77
CA GLY A 162 -7.67 -7.31 2.09
C GLY A 162 -6.60 -8.33 2.49
N PRO A 163 -6.90 -9.65 2.44
CA PRO A 163 -5.93 -10.68 2.81
C PRO A 163 -4.67 -10.67 1.93
N GLY A 164 -4.84 -10.51 0.62
CA GLY A 164 -3.72 -10.43 -0.32
C GLY A 164 -2.80 -9.24 -0.02
N LEU A 165 -3.38 -8.05 0.23
CA LEU A 165 -2.60 -6.87 0.61
C LEU A 165 -1.75 -7.10 1.86
N VAL A 166 -2.33 -7.74 2.89
CA VAL A 166 -1.61 -8.04 4.13
C VAL A 166 -0.43 -8.97 3.85
N SER A 167 -0.65 -10.06 3.10
CA SER A 167 0.41 -11.01 2.74
C SER A 167 1.51 -10.37 1.89
N LEU A 168 1.14 -9.51 0.93
CA LEU A 168 2.06 -8.75 0.11
C LEU A 168 2.98 -7.87 0.98
N LEU A 169 2.39 -7.10 1.89
CA LEU A 169 3.13 -6.17 2.75
C LEU A 169 3.98 -6.88 3.81
N ASP A 170 3.48 -7.99 4.38
CA ASP A 170 4.25 -8.85 5.32
C ASP A 170 5.50 -9.43 4.67
N ARG A 171 5.45 -9.73 3.36
CA ARG A 171 6.59 -10.27 2.62
C ARG A 171 7.71 -9.27 2.40
N ILE A 172 7.37 -7.99 2.22
CA ILE A 172 8.33 -6.95 1.84
C ILE A 172 8.80 -6.09 3.02
N CYS A 173 8.05 -6.07 4.12
CA CYS A 173 8.37 -5.27 5.30
C CYS A 173 9.20 -6.12 6.30
N PRO A 174 10.28 -5.58 6.88
CA PRO A 174 11.01 -6.26 7.95
C PRO A 174 10.19 -6.48 9.23
N ALA A 175 9.18 -5.64 9.46
CA ALA A 175 8.27 -5.74 10.60
C ALA A 175 7.12 -6.71 10.31
N LYS A 176 6.50 -7.27 11.35
CA LYS A 176 5.39 -8.20 11.19
C LYS A 176 4.13 -7.43 10.78
N VAL A 177 3.57 -7.77 9.62
CA VAL A 177 2.32 -7.21 9.12
C VAL A 177 1.19 -8.22 9.33
N VAL A 178 0.08 -7.76 9.91
CA VAL A 178 -1.09 -8.61 10.19
C VAL A 178 -2.39 -7.91 9.80
N ALA A 179 -3.40 -8.70 9.48
CA ALA A 179 -4.75 -8.18 9.28
C ALA A 179 -5.31 -7.64 10.60
N ALA A 180 -6.12 -6.58 10.50
CA ALA A 180 -6.86 -6.05 11.64
C ALA A 180 -7.81 -7.11 12.21
N ASP A 181 -7.67 -7.36 13.51
CA ASP A 181 -8.58 -8.18 14.30
C ASP A 181 -8.81 -7.51 15.66
N ASP A 182 -9.83 -7.95 16.38
CA ASP A 182 -10.14 -7.40 17.69
C ASP A 182 -9.12 -7.83 18.74
N ASN A 183 -8.81 -6.91 19.67
CA ASN A 183 -7.97 -7.17 20.83
C ASN A 183 -6.51 -7.58 20.54
N LEU A 184 -5.98 -7.31 19.35
CA LEU A 184 -4.56 -7.47 19.04
C LEU A 184 -3.72 -6.47 19.84
N SER A 185 -2.63 -6.94 20.44
CA SER A 185 -1.64 -6.09 21.11
C SER A 185 -0.96 -5.16 20.09
N LEU A 186 -0.81 -3.88 20.42
CA LEU A 186 -0.01 -2.93 19.66
C LEU A 186 1.37 -2.82 20.29
N GLU A 187 2.32 -3.55 19.72
CA GLU A 187 3.71 -3.66 20.19
C GLU A 187 4.70 -3.26 19.09
N PRO A 188 5.92 -2.81 19.45
CA PRO A 188 6.95 -2.51 18.47
C PRO A 188 7.19 -3.69 17.51
N GLY A 189 7.39 -3.38 16.23
CA GLY A 189 7.54 -4.35 15.16
C GLY A 189 6.24 -4.93 14.63
N ARG A 190 5.08 -4.41 15.04
CA ARG A 190 3.77 -4.82 14.54
C ARG A 190 3.07 -3.74 13.72
N ILE A 191 2.66 -4.10 12.51
CA ILE A 191 1.85 -3.30 11.61
C ILE A 191 0.50 -3.99 11.44
N VAL A 192 -0.60 -3.29 11.73
CA VAL A 192 -1.96 -3.81 11.63
C VAL A 192 -2.68 -3.12 10.49
N ILE A 193 -3.23 -3.90 9.56
CA ILE A 193 -3.88 -3.36 8.35
C ILE A 193 -5.36 -3.72 8.32
N ALA A 194 -6.20 -2.69 8.31
CA ALA A 194 -7.61 -2.80 7.99
C ALA A 194 -7.81 -2.49 6.49
N ALA A 195 -8.02 -3.55 5.72
CA ALA A 195 -8.30 -3.51 4.29
C ALA A 195 -9.39 -4.54 3.98
N GLY A 196 -10.45 -4.13 3.30
CA GLY A 196 -11.58 -5.01 2.98
C GLY A 196 -12.38 -5.51 4.21
N GLN A 197 -12.27 -4.82 5.34
CA GLN A 197 -12.91 -5.21 6.60
C GLN A 197 -14.39 -4.84 6.64
N LYS A 198 -15.20 -5.62 7.37
CA LYS A 198 -16.63 -5.33 7.61
C LYS A 198 -16.88 -4.41 8.81
N ARG A 199 -15.81 -4.00 9.50
CA ARG A 199 -15.84 -3.21 10.74
C ARG A 199 -14.76 -2.15 10.68
N HIS A 200 -14.99 -1.04 11.37
CA HIS A 200 -14.00 0.00 11.57
C HIS A 200 -12.95 -0.45 12.59
N MET A 201 -11.68 -0.16 12.30
CA MET A 201 -10.59 -0.39 13.23
C MET A 201 -10.36 0.86 14.09
N GLY A 202 -10.11 0.66 15.37
CA GLY A 202 -9.69 1.70 16.31
C GLY A 202 -8.78 1.13 17.40
N VAL A 203 -8.58 1.91 18.46
CA VAL A 203 -7.69 1.54 19.58
C VAL A 203 -8.42 1.65 20.91
N SER A 204 -8.17 0.71 21.83
CA SER A 204 -8.56 0.85 23.23
C SER A 204 -7.60 1.81 23.94
N PRO A 205 -8.10 2.83 24.66
CA PRO A 205 -7.24 3.80 25.33
C PRO A 205 -6.53 3.23 26.57
N ARG A 206 -6.88 2.00 27.01
CA ARG A 206 -6.23 1.34 28.15
C ARG A 206 -4.89 0.78 27.70
N LYS A 207 -3.85 1.00 28.51
CA LYS A 207 -2.55 0.34 28.33
C LYS A 207 -2.60 -1.09 28.87
N PRO A 208 -1.92 -2.06 28.24
CA PRO A 208 -1.25 -1.95 26.93
C PRO A 208 -2.27 -1.72 25.81
N LEU A 209 -1.92 -0.87 24.83
CA LEU A 209 -2.83 -0.52 23.75
C LEU A 209 -3.19 -1.75 22.92
N ARG A 210 -4.47 -1.86 22.57
CA ARG A 210 -4.98 -2.95 21.75
C ARG A 210 -5.92 -2.44 20.69
N THR A 211 -5.97 -3.13 19.55
CA THR A 211 -6.96 -2.87 18.52
C THR A 211 -8.37 -3.10 19.05
N ARG A 212 -9.32 -2.35 18.50
CA ARG A 212 -10.75 -2.55 18.70
C ARG A 212 -11.46 -2.51 17.36
N MET A 213 -12.21 -3.55 17.04
CA MET A 213 -13.05 -3.61 15.85
C MET A 213 -14.48 -3.22 16.21
N LYS A 214 -15.06 -2.23 15.52
CA LYS A 214 -16.40 -1.71 15.80
C LYS A 214 -17.28 -1.79 14.56
N ASP A 215 -18.49 -2.30 14.74
CA ASP A 215 -19.54 -2.19 13.73
C ASP A 215 -19.98 -0.73 13.59
N GLY A 216 -20.39 -0.36 12.38
CA GLY A 216 -20.88 0.97 12.08
C GLY A 216 -21.14 1.14 10.58
N PRO A 217 -21.92 2.17 10.20
CA PRO A 217 -22.14 2.47 8.79
C PRO A 217 -20.83 2.94 8.14
N PRO A 218 -20.74 2.90 6.80
CA PRO A 218 -19.64 3.54 6.08
C PRO A 218 -19.52 5.03 6.42
N ILE A 219 -18.29 5.53 6.55
CA ILE A 219 -17.99 6.95 6.75
C ILE A 219 -17.36 7.45 5.45
N SER A 220 -17.91 8.54 4.89
CA SER A 220 -17.51 9.05 3.57
C SER A 220 -17.55 7.99 2.46
N GLY A 221 -18.48 7.03 2.58
CA GLY A 221 -18.63 5.92 1.63
C GLY A 221 -17.68 4.73 1.86
N HIS A 222 -16.85 4.76 2.91
CA HIS A 222 -15.83 3.73 3.15
C HIS A 222 -16.05 2.94 4.45
N LEU A 223 -15.80 1.64 4.36
CA LEU A 223 -15.76 0.69 5.47
C LEU A 223 -14.66 -0.34 5.16
N PRO A 224 -13.54 -0.36 5.91
CA PRO A 224 -13.17 0.54 7.00
C PRO A 224 -12.86 1.97 6.52
N SER A 225 -13.05 2.96 7.39
CA SER A 225 -12.76 4.39 7.12
C SER A 225 -11.51 4.88 7.86
N VAL A 226 -10.78 5.80 7.22
CA VAL A 226 -9.62 6.47 7.81
C VAL A 226 -10.04 7.43 8.92
N ASP A 227 -11.10 8.21 8.73
CA ASP A 227 -11.66 9.08 9.78
C ASP A 227 -12.05 8.25 11.01
N ALA A 228 -12.64 7.06 10.83
CA ALA A 228 -12.98 6.17 11.94
C ALA A 228 -11.75 5.78 12.77
N LEU A 229 -10.65 5.38 12.11
CA LEU A 229 -9.39 5.04 12.78
C LEU A 229 -8.82 6.25 13.53
N PHE A 230 -8.74 7.39 12.86
CA PHE A 230 -8.14 8.60 13.44
C PHE A 230 -8.95 9.12 14.62
N SER A 231 -10.28 9.21 14.50
CA SER A 231 -11.17 9.60 15.60
C SER A 231 -11.09 8.64 16.79
N ALA A 232 -10.96 7.34 16.55
CA ALA A 232 -10.82 6.36 17.63
C ALA A 232 -9.52 6.51 18.44
N CYS A 233 -8.51 7.18 17.89
CA CYS A 233 -7.22 7.41 18.53
C CYS A 233 -7.11 8.77 19.26
N LEU A 234 -8.16 9.60 19.24
CA LEU A 234 -8.17 10.90 19.94
C LEU A 234 -7.79 10.83 21.44
N PRO A 235 -8.23 9.82 22.22
CA PRO A 235 -7.83 9.71 23.63
C PRO A 235 -6.32 9.54 23.86
N VAL A 236 -5.57 9.13 22.83
CA VAL A 236 -4.11 8.91 22.89
C VAL A 236 -3.36 9.82 21.90
N ALA A 237 -3.98 10.89 21.40
CA ALA A 237 -3.47 11.70 20.29
C ALA A 237 -2.07 12.28 20.51
N LYS A 238 -1.67 12.60 21.75
CA LYS A 238 -0.31 13.09 22.07
C LYS A 238 0.78 12.06 21.72
N ASP A 239 0.41 10.79 21.75
CA ASP A 239 1.27 9.66 21.41
C ASP A 239 1.06 9.20 19.96
N VAL A 240 0.40 9.99 19.11
CA VAL A 240 0.09 9.64 17.71
C VAL A 240 0.96 10.44 16.75
N VAL A 241 1.49 9.73 15.75
CA VAL A 241 1.95 10.29 14.49
C VAL A 241 1.03 9.77 13.39
N ALA A 242 0.45 10.65 12.57
CA ALA A 242 -0.52 10.24 11.55
C ALA A 242 -0.17 10.78 10.17
N ALA A 243 -0.44 10.00 9.13
CA ALA A 243 -0.29 10.41 7.74
C ALA A 243 -1.48 10.02 6.87
N ILE A 244 -1.79 10.88 5.91
CA ILE A 244 -2.65 10.55 4.77
C ILE A 244 -1.80 10.47 3.51
N LEU A 245 -1.91 9.35 2.81
CA LEU A 245 -1.26 9.08 1.53
C LEU A 245 -2.26 9.26 0.38
N THR A 246 -1.75 9.05 -0.84
CA THR A 246 -2.51 9.07 -2.10
C THR A 246 -3.87 8.37 -1.99
N GLY A 247 -4.85 8.96 -2.66
CA GLY A 247 -6.20 8.46 -2.67
C GLY A 247 -7.21 9.48 -3.14
N MET A 248 -8.34 9.01 -3.66
CA MET A 248 -9.48 9.84 -4.03
C MET A 248 -10.33 10.19 -2.80
N GLY A 249 -11.00 11.35 -2.85
CA GLY A 249 -11.98 11.75 -1.84
C GLY A 249 -11.35 12.52 -0.69
N GLN A 250 -11.98 12.46 0.48
CA GLN A 250 -11.64 13.29 1.63
C GLN A 250 -11.57 12.53 2.96
N ASP A 251 -11.79 11.21 2.95
CA ASP A 251 -11.77 10.42 4.18
C ASP A 251 -10.39 10.52 4.85
N GLY A 252 -10.40 10.64 6.16
CA GLY A 252 -9.23 10.89 7.00
C GLY A 252 -8.94 12.36 7.25
N ALA A 253 -9.35 13.30 6.38
CA ALA A 253 -8.99 14.71 6.54
C ALA A 253 -9.55 15.30 7.84
N ARG A 254 -10.80 14.96 8.19
CA ARG A 254 -11.44 15.44 9.42
C ARG A 254 -10.76 14.84 10.66
N GLY A 255 -10.57 13.52 10.68
CA GLY A 255 -9.93 12.81 11.78
C GLY A 255 -8.48 13.25 11.98
N LEU A 256 -7.76 13.56 10.89
CA LEU A 256 -6.39 14.06 10.95
C LEU A 256 -6.34 15.46 11.55
N LEU A 257 -7.31 16.33 11.22
CA LEU A 257 -7.43 17.66 11.81
C LEU A 257 -7.74 17.57 13.31
N ASP A 258 -8.63 16.68 13.71
CA ASP A 258 -8.97 16.46 15.12
C ASP A 258 -7.76 15.91 15.90
N LEU A 259 -7.01 14.97 15.31
CA LEU A 259 -5.75 14.47 15.88
C LEU A 259 -4.72 15.60 16.04
N ARG A 260 -4.53 16.44 15.01
CA ARG A 260 -3.62 17.60 15.08
C ARG A 260 -4.03 18.55 16.21
N LYS A 261 -5.31 18.89 16.32
CA LYS A 261 -5.85 19.74 17.39
C LYS A 261 -5.62 19.13 18.78
N ALA A 262 -5.64 17.80 18.89
CA ALA A 262 -5.38 17.05 20.11
C ALA A 262 -3.88 16.80 20.41
N GLY A 263 -2.97 17.32 19.56
CA GLY A 263 -1.52 17.30 19.79
C GLY A 263 -0.75 16.22 19.03
N ALA A 264 -1.38 15.51 18.09
CA ALA A 264 -0.69 14.56 17.23
C ALA A 264 0.21 15.27 16.21
N THR A 265 1.28 14.60 15.78
CA THR A 265 2.07 15.06 14.63
C THR A 265 1.45 14.53 13.34
N THR A 266 1.13 15.41 12.38
CA THR A 266 0.36 15.03 11.19
C THR A 266 1.03 15.38 9.87
N PHE A 267 0.99 14.44 8.92
CA PHE A 267 1.60 14.56 7.60
C PHE A 267 0.58 14.28 6.48
N ALA A 268 0.83 14.85 5.31
CA ALA A 268 0.17 14.48 4.06
C ALA A 268 1.22 14.19 2.98
N GLN A 269 0.95 13.22 2.10
CA GLN A 269 1.75 13.02 0.90
C GLN A 269 1.63 14.23 -0.02
N ASP A 270 2.75 14.66 -0.63
CA ASP A 270 2.72 15.78 -1.59
C ASP A 270 2.03 15.41 -2.91
N GLU A 271 1.65 16.44 -3.68
CA GLU A 271 1.00 16.29 -4.97
C GLU A 271 1.89 15.55 -5.98
N GLN A 272 3.17 15.94 -6.05
CA GLN A 272 4.10 15.43 -7.06
C GLN A 272 4.30 13.91 -6.99
N SER A 273 4.27 13.33 -5.78
CA SER A 273 4.44 11.89 -5.60
C SER A 273 3.12 11.12 -5.48
N SER A 274 1.97 11.80 -5.44
CA SER A 274 0.66 11.16 -5.34
C SER A 274 0.18 10.66 -6.70
N VAL A 275 -0.33 9.43 -6.75
CA VAL A 275 -1.04 8.93 -7.95
C VAL A 275 -2.37 9.64 -8.09
N VAL A 276 -3.09 9.81 -6.97
CA VAL A 276 -4.32 10.59 -6.86
C VAL A 276 -4.18 11.54 -5.68
N TYR A 277 -4.10 12.83 -5.98
CA TYR A 277 -3.97 13.89 -4.98
C TYR A 277 -5.36 14.40 -4.52
N GLY A 278 -6.17 13.49 -3.98
CA GLY A 278 -7.48 13.79 -3.40
C GLY A 278 -7.41 13.93 -1.88
N MET A 279 -7.27 12.81 -1.18
CA MET A 279 -7.21 12.76 0.29
C MET A 279 -6.08 13.63 0.85
N PRO A 280 -4.83 13.59 0.33
CA PRO A 280 -3.77 14.45 0.83
C PRO A 280 -4.03 15.94 0.59
N ARG A 281 -4.67 16.29 -0.53
CA ARG A 281 -5.03 17.67 -0.88
C ARG A 281 -6.03 18.23 0.11
N VAL A 282 -7.11 17.50 0.38
CA VAL A 282 -8.13 17.95 1.36
C VAL A 282 -7.53 18.06 2.76
N ALA A 283 -6.70 17.10 3.16
CA ALA A 283 -5.98 17.15 4.44
C ALA A 283 -5.05 18.37 4.55
N TRP A 284 -4.43 18.79 3.45
CA TRP A 284 -3.58 19.98 3.43
C TRP A 284 -4.38 21.27 3.46
N GLU A 285 -5.37 21.42 2.57
CA GLU A 285 -6.21 22.62 2.43
C GLU A 285 -7.02 22.92 3.70
N THR A 286 -7.44 21.88 4.43
CA THR A 286 -8.16 22.03 5.71
C THR A 286 -7.24 22.31 6.90
N GLY A 287 -5.92 22.35 6.69
CA GLY A 287 -4.93 22.47 7.76
C GLY A 287 -4.86 21.23 8.65
N ALA A 288 -5.32 20.07 8.20
CA ALA A 288 -5.23 18.83 8.96
C ALA A 288 -3.78 18.33 9.07
N ALA A 289 -3.01 18.42 7.98
CA ALA A 289 -1.58 18.10 7.97
C ALA A 289 -0.73 19.30 8.40
N GLN A 290 0.26 19.06 9.26
CA GLN A 290 1.26 20.07 9.61
C GLN A 290 2.35 20.22 8.53
N LYS A 291 2.63 19.14 7.80
CA LYS A 291 3.67 19.09 6.76
C LYS A 291 3.22 18.25 5.58
N GLN A 292 3.53 18.71 4.37
CA GLN A 292 3.52 17.86 3.17
C GLN A 292 4.89 17.23 2.96
N VAL A 293 4.92 15.95 2.61
CA VAL A 293 6.16 15.19 2.46
C VAL A 293 6.05 14.30 1.23
N SER A 294 7.09 14.31 0.40
CA SER A 294 7.21 13.38 -0.74
C SER A 294 7.19 11.92 -0.26
N LEU A 295 6.57 11.03 -1.01
CA LEU A 295 6.43 9.61 -0.66
C LEU A 295 7.75 8.95 -0.23
N THR A 296 8.85 9.23 -0.94
CA THR A 296 10.18 8.68 -0.65
C THR A 296 10.79 9.12 0.68
N ARG A 297 10.29 10.23 1.25
CA ARG A 297 10.72 10.78 2.55
C ARG A 297 9.74 10.47 3.68
N MET A 298 8.54 10.00 3.35
CA MET A 298 7.46 9.79 4.31
C MET A 298 7.85 8.78 5.41
N SER A 299 8.51 7.68 5.03
CA SER A 299 8.99 6.67 5.99
C SER A 299 9.90 7.28 7.08
N LYS A 300 10.92 8.03 6.66
CA LYS A 300 11.84 8.74 7.56
C LYS A 300 11.11 9.76 8.43
N ALA A 301 10.18 10.53 7.85
CA ALA A 301 9.43 11.55 8.58
C ALA A 301 8.58 10.95 9.71
N LEU A 302 7.87 9.85 9.43
CA LEU A 302 7.05 9.13 10.40
C LEU A 302 7.89 8.56 11.55
N LEU A 303 9.01 7.90 11.22
CA LEU A 303 9.90 7.30 12.21
C LEU A 303 10.56 8.35 13.10
N GLN A 304 11.03 9.46 12.54
CA GLN A 304 11.64 10.55 13.32
C GLN A 304 10.63 11.20 14.28
N ALA A 305 9.41 11.48 13.81
CA ALA A 305 8.34 12.03 14.66
C ALA A 305 7.90 11.07 15.78
N SER A 306 8.15 9.77 15.60
CA SER A 306 7.82 8.73 16.57
C SER A 306 8.89 8.53 17.64
N GLN A 307 10.04 9.21 17.53
CA GLN A 307 11.15 9.16 18.50
C GLN A 307 11.18 10.37 19.43
N SER A 308 10.58 11.48 19.01
CA SER A 308 10.45 12.72 19.79
C SER A 308 9.40 12.64 20.89
#